data_AF-A0A8T4TI45-F1
#
_entry.id   AF-A0A8T4TI45-F1
#
_cell.length_a   1.000
_cell.length_b   1.000
_cell.length_c   1.000
_cell.angle_alpha   90.00
_cell.angle_beta   90.00
_cell.angle_gamma   90.00
#
_symmetry.space_group_name_H-M   'P 1'
#
loop_
_entity.id
_entity.type
_entity.pdbx_description
1 polymer ?
#
loop_
_entity_poly.entity_id
_entity_poly.type
_entity_poly.pdbx_seq_one_letter_code
_entity_poly.pdbx_strand_id
1 'polypeptide(L)'
;MNKSTKRIIKILSDQLLNLKQPIHLLAVCSGGRTLSKLIASNLRNEGINVAYYEVWTNIIKGKAKLWRTNFTKEDYTGTVVIVEDVIWKGTQLPPIKNLLKIMAPKKRFYIASILDCNEKADFAVYK
;
A
#
# COMPACT_ATOMS: atom_id res chain seq x y z
N MET A 1 -5.52 3.08 -20.67
CA MET A 1 -6.24 2.34 -19.60
C MET A 1 -7.73 2.50 -19.79
N ASN A 2 -8.50 1.40 -19.78
CA ASN A 2 -9.93 1.43 -20.07
C ASN A 2 -10.74 2.14 -18.95
N LYS A 3 -12.00 2.51 -19.24
CA LYS A 3 -12.87 3.24 -18.29
C LYS A 3 -13.11 2.45 -16.99
N SER A 4 -13.25 1.13 -17.07
CA SER A 4 -13.53 0.26 -15.93
C SER A 4 -12.36 0.22 -14.94
N THR A 5 -11.13 0.07 -15.42
CA THR A 5 -9.93 0.09 -14.58
C THR A 5 -9.75 1.44 -13.89
N LYS A 6 -10.00 2.56 -14.60
CA LYS A 6 -9.98 3.90 -13.99
C LYS A 6 -10.99 4.01 -12.85
N ARG A 7 -12.21 3.49 -13.04
CA ARG A 7 -13.26 3.49 -12.02
C ARG A 7 -12.86 2.67 -10.79
N ILE A 8 -12.32 1.47 -10.98
CA ILE A 8 -11.84 0.61 -9.87
C ILE A 8 -10.78 1.34 -9.04
N ILE A 9 -9.80 1.94 -9.70
CA ILE A 9 -8.74 2.68 -9.01
C ILE A 9 -9.29 3.91 -8.30
N LYS A 10 -10.25 4.63 -8.90
CA LYS A 10 -10.90 5.77 -8.24
C LYS A 10 -11.64 5.34 -6.99
N ILE A 11 -12.43 4.25 -7.03
CA ILE A 11 -13.13 3.71 -5.86
C ILE A 11 -12.14 3.45 -4.72
N LEU A 12 -11.01 2.78 -5.00
CA LEU A 12 -10.00 2.52 -3.99
C LEU A 12 -9.32 3.81 -3.49
N SER A 13 -9.10 4.79 -4.37
CA SER A 13 -8.51 6.08 -4.01
C SER A 13 -9.42 6.88 -3.09
N ASP A 14 -10.73 6.90 -3.38
CA ASP A 14 -11.74 7.64 -2.64
C ASP A 14 -11.87 7.13 -1.19
N GLN A 15 -11.62 5.83 -0.96
CA GLN A 15 -11.57 5.25 0.39
C GLN A 15 -10.42 5.80 1.26
N LEU A 16 -9.36 6.36 0.64
CA LEU A 16 -8.19 6.87 1.36
C LEU A 16 -8.27 8.38 1.66
N LEU A 17 -9.26 9.11 1.13
CA LEU A 17 -9.32 10.58 1.20
C LEU A 17 -9.35 11.13 2.64
N ASN A 18 -9.97 10.38 3.55
CA ASN A 18 -10.14 10.80 4.95
C ASN A 18 -8.96 10.39 5.87
N LEU A 19 -7.92 9.76 5.33
CA LEU A 19 -6.76 9.40 6.12
C LEU A 19 -5.95 10.63 6.52
N LYS A 20 -5.31 10.56 7.69
CA LYS A 20 -4.45 11.64 8.18
C LYS A 20 -3.27 11.85 7.23
N GLN A 21 -3.07 13.08 6.79
CA GLN A 21 -1.98 13.46 5.89
C GLN A 21 -0.65 13.73 6.66
N PRO A 22 0.53 13.60 6.02
CA PRO A 22 0.73 13.06 4.68
C PRO A 22 0.39 11.56 4.60
N ILE A 23 -0.05 11.10 3.44
CA ILE A 23 -0.27 9.67 3.16
C ILE A 23 0.97 9.12 2.45
N HIS A 24 1.55 8.06 2.99
CA HIS A 24 2.70 7.35 2.41
C HIS A 24 2.24 6.03 1.83
N LEU A 25 2.21 5.93 0.51
CA LEU A 25 1.88 4.71 -0.20
C LEU A 25 3.13 3.84 -0.34
N LEU A 26 3.12 2.68 0.30
CA LEU A 26 4.16 1.66 0.17
C LEU A 26 3.71 0.64 -0.87
N ALA A 27 4.19 0.79 -2.10
CA ALA A 27 3.89 -0.14 -3.18
C ALA A 27 4.66 -1.44 -2.98
N VAL A 28 3.94 -2.56 -2.85
CA VAL A 28 4.59 -3.87 -2.89
C VAL A 28 4.95 -4.17 -4.35
N CYS A 29 6.25 -4.25 -4.65
CA CYS A 29 6.74 -4.27 -6.03
C CYS A 29 6.43 -5.57 -6.80
N SER A 30 5.82 -6.57 -6.18
CA SER A 30 5.28 -7.76 -6.87
C SER A 30 4.08 -7.46 -7.77
N GLY A 31 3.30 -6.40 -7.50
CA GLY A 31 2.11 -6.06 -8.28
C GLY A 31 1.55 -4.65 -8.00
N GLY A 32 1.66 -4.17 -6.76
CA GLY A 32 1.18 -2.85 -6.32
C GLY A 32 1.82 -1.61 -6.97
N ARG A 33 2.90 -1.73 -7.76
CA ARG A 33 3.66 -0.56 -8.29
C ARG A 33 2.81 0.39 -9.12
N THR A 34 2.13 -0.15 -10.14
CA THR A 34 1.30 0.64 -11.05
C THR A 34 0.06 1.17 -10.32
N LEU A 35 -0.54 0.35 -9.47
CA LEU A 35 -1.70 0.72 -8.66
C LEU A 35 -1.40 1.92 -7.75
N SER A 36 -0.32 1.85 -6.97
CA SER A 36 0.09 2.93 -6.07
C SER A 36 0.36 4.25 -6.80
N LYS A 37 0.97 4.22 -7.99
CA LYS A 37 1.21 5.43 -8.78
C LYS A 37 -0.10 6.08 -9.23
N LEU A 38 -1.07 5.26 -9.62
CA LEU A 38 -2.38 5.75 -10.07
C LEU A 38 -3.22 6.26 -8.89
N ILE A 39 -3.18 5.59 -7.74
CA ILE A 39 -3.78 6.10 -6.49
C ILE A 39 -3.12 7.43 -6.09
N ALA A 40 -1.79 7.51 -6.08
CA ALA A 40 -1.08 8.74 -5.76
C ALA A 40 -1.49 9.89 -6.70
N SER A 41 -1.63 9.62 -8.00
CA SER A 41 -2.09 10.61 -8.96
C SER A 41 -3.51 11.10 -8.65
N ASN A 42 -4.44 10.20 -8.33
CA ASN A 42 -5.80 10.57 -7.96
C ASN A 42 -5.82 11.41 -6.68
N LEU A 43 -5.12 10.97 -5.64
CA LEU A 43 -5.06 11.68 -4.36
C LEU A 43 -4.45 13.09 -4.53
N ARG A 44 -3.40 13.25 -5.35
CA ARG A 44 -2.84 14.59 -5.65
C ARG A 44 -3.82 15.49 -6.39
N ASN A 45 -4.59 14.94 -7.32
CA ASN A 45 -5.62 15.70 -8.03
C ASN A 45 -6.73 16.20 -7.09
N GLU A 46 -6.96 15.49 -5.98
CA GLU A 46 -7.89 15.87 -4.91
C GLU A 46 -7.21 16.74 -3.82
N GLY A 47 -5.98 17.22 -4.06
CA GLY A 47 -5.24 18.09 -3.14
C GLY A 47 -4.65 17.40 -1.91
N ILE A 48 -4.59 16.07 -1.88
CA ILE A 48 -4.05 15.30 -0.77
C ILE A 48 -2.52 15.23 -0.85
N ASN A 49 -1.84 15.54 0.26
CA ASN A 49 -0.40 15.37 0.38
C ASN A 49 -0.05 13.86 0.46
N VAL A 50 0.50 13.33 -0.64
CA VAL A 50 0.84 11.92 -0.78
C VAL A 50 2.24 11.70 -1.34
N ALA A 51 2.99 10.85 -0.65
CA ALA A 51 4.28 10.35 -1.08
C ALA A 51 4.19 8.87 -1.47
N TYR A 52 5.07 8.46 -2.38
CA TYR A 52 5.11 7.13 -2.95
C TYR A 52 6.47 6.50 -2.67
N TYR A 53 6.45 5.26 -2.22
CA TYR A 53 7.64 4.46 -1.93
C TYR A 53 7.46 3.04 -2.46
N GLU A 54 8.59 2.38 -2.67
CA GLU A 54 8.68 1.03 -3.19
C GLU A 54 9.22 0.10 -2.10
N VAL A 55 8.53 -1.03 -1.93
CA VAL A 55 8.92 -2.08 -1.00
C VAL A 55 9.07 -3.37 -1.78
N TRP A 56 10.31 -3.86 -1.81
CA TRP A 56 10.66 -5.09 -2.50
C TRP A 56 10.79 -6.21 -1.49
N THR A 57 10.02 -7.27 -1.71
CA THR A 57 10.12 -8.51 -0.97
C THR A 57 10.62 -9.63 -1.89
N ASN A 58 11.26 -10.63 -1.31
CA ASN A 58 11.72 -11.81 -2.02
C ASN A 58 11.38 -13.07 -1.22
N ILE A 59 11.28 -14.22 -1.89
CA ILE A 59 11.06 -15.51 -1.24
C ILE A 59 12.41 -16.18 -1.01
N ILE A 60 12.78 -16.35 0.26
CA ILE A 60 14.02 -17.02 0.66
C ILE A 60 13.65 -18.22 1.54
N LYS A 61 13.98 -19.44 1.06
CA LYS A 61 13.62 -20.71 1.73
C LYS A 61 12.13 -20.81 2.04
N GLY A 62 11.29 -20.45 1.06
CA GLY A 62 9.82 -20.51 1.18
C GLY A 62 9.18 -19.44 2.06
N LYS A 63 9.95 -18.48 2.59
CA LYS A 63 9.43 -17.38 3.42
C LYS A 63 9.66 -16.04 2.73
N ALA A 64 8.64 -15.18 2.73
CA ALA A 64 8.80 -13.81 2.29
C ALA A 64 9.72 -13.04 3.24
N LYS A 65 10.68 -12.33 2.67
CA LYS A 65 11.60 -11.45 3.38
C LYS A 65 11.63 -10.09 2.69
N LEU A 66 11.79 -9.04 3.49
CA LEU A 66 12.09 -7.72 2.96
C LEU A 66 13.47 -7.77 2.29
N TRP A 67 13.54 -7.36 1.03
CA TRP A 67 14.80 -7.27 0.29
C TRP A 67 15.33 -5.84 0.25
N ARG A 68 14.46 -4.88 -0.08
CA ARG A 68 14.80 -3.46 -0.14
C ARG A 68 13.56 -2.61 0.16
N THR A 69 13.77 -1.38 0.59
CA THR A 69 12.77 -0.30 0.58
C THR A 69 13.49 1.03 0.40
N ASN A 70 12.82 2.03 -0.18
CA ASN A 70 13.28 3.42 -0.14
C ASN A 70 12.53 4.26 0.91
N PHE A 71 11.64 3.64 1.70
CA PHE A 71 10.97 4.25 2.84
C PHE A 71 11.79 4.08 4.12
N THR A 72 12.13 5.18 4.78
CA THR A 72 12.91 5.19 6.02
C THR A 72 12.06 5.58 7.24
N LYS A 73 12.67 5.59 8.43
CA LYS A 73 11.97 5.96 9.66
C LYS A 73 11.61 7.44 9.69
N GLU A 74 12.47 8.26 9.10
CA GLU A 74 12.32 9.72 9.00
C GLU A 74 11.14 10.09 8.09
N ASP A 75 10.91 9.29 7.04
CA ASP A 75 9.74 9.41 6.17
C ASP A 75 8.42 9.13 6.89
N TYR A 76 8.44 8.31 7.96
CA TYR A 76 7.23 7.81 8.65
C TYR A 76 6.55 8.87 9.51
N THR A 77 6.14 9.95 8.87
CA THR A 77 5.18 10.97 9.30
C THR A 77 3.78 10.57 8.86
N GLY A 78 2.70 11.20 9.36
CA GLY A 78 1.35 10.93 8.86
C GLY A 78 0.89 9.46 8.89
N THR A 79 0.24 9.02 7.81
CA THR A 79 -0.37 7.68 7.64
C THR A 79 0.36 6.85 6.60
N VAL A 80 0.65 5.59 6.92
CA VAL A 80 1.20 4.62 5.95
C VAL A 80 0.09 3.70 5.42
N VAL A 81 0.08 3.48 4.11
CA VAL A 81 -0.80 2.52 3.42
C VAL A 81 0.07 1.58 2.59
N ILE A 82 0.07 0.29 2.93
CA ILE A 82 0.67 -0.76 2.10
C ILE A 82 -0.30 -1.04 0.96
N VAL A 83 0.20 -1.05 -0.28
CA VAL A 83 -0.64 -1.21 -1.48
C VAL A 83 -0.18 -2.42 -2.28
N GLU A 84 -1.10 -3.35 -2.51
CA GLU A 84 -0.91 -4.52 -3.38
C GLU A 84 -2.06 -4.58 -4.40
N ASP A 85 -1.84 -5.15 -5.58
CA ASP A 85 -2.93 -5.34 -6.54
C ASP A 85 -3.90 -6.45 -6.08
N VAL A 86 -3.37 -7.62 -5.72
CA VAL A 86 -4.12 -8.80 -5.29
C VAL A 86 -3.53 -9.40 -4.03
N ILE A 87 -4.37 -9.57 -3.01
CA ILE A 87 -4.04 -10.32 -1.81
C ILE A 87 -4.70 -11.69 -1.93
N TRP A 88 -3.91 -12.68 -2.37
CA TRP A 88 -4.24 -14.09 -2.11
C TRP A 88 -3.97 -14.38 -0.63
N LYS A 89 -2.89 -15.07 -0.27
CA LYS A 89 -2.57 -15.36 1.16
C LYS A 89 -1.98 -14.17 1.91
N GLY A 90 -1.63 -13.09 1.21
CA GLY A 90 -0.91 -11.95 1.77
C GLY A 90 0.51 -12.27 2.23
N THR A 91 1.17 -13.27 1.62
CA THR A 91 2.50 -13.76 2.01
C THR A 91 3.56 -12.67 2.07
N GLN A 92 3.45 -11.62 1.26
CA GLN A 92 4.40 -10.50 1.23
C GLN A 92 4.19 -9.48 2.37
N LEU A 93 3.02 -9.46 3.01
CA LEU A 93 2.67 -8.45 4.02
C LEU A 93 3.45 -8.58 5.34
N PRO A 94 3.66 -9.78 5.93
CA PRO A 94 4.32 -9.93 7.23
C PRO A 94 5.69 -9.22 7.36
N PRO A 95 6.66 -9.37 6.44
CA PRO A 95 7.94 -8.67 6.57
C PRO A 95 7.79 -7.14 6.52
N ILE A 96 6.84 -6.62 5.74
CA ILE A 96 6.56 -5.18 5.64
C ILE A 96 5.92 -4.68 6.94
N LYS A 97 4.93 -5.41 7.46
CA LYS A 97 4.30 -5.11 8.76
C LYS A 97 5.32 -5.09 9.88
N ASN A 98 6.26 -6.04 9.88
CA ASN A 98 7.32 -6.10 10.89
C ASN A 98 8.25 -4.89 10.81
N LEU A 99 8.67 -4.50 9.60
CA LEU A 99 9.47 -3.28 9.38
C LEU A 99 8.76 -2.05 9.96
N LEU A 100 7.49 -1.84 9.65
CA LEU A 100 6.72 -0.68 10.11
C LEU A 100 6.56 -0.66 11.64
N LYS A 101 6.35 -1.82 12.25
CA LYS A 101 6.29 -1.93 13.72
C LYS A 101 7.63 -1.63 14.39
N ILE A 102 8.75 -1.99 13.78
CA ILE A 102 10.08 -1.63 14.29
C ILE A 102 10.32 -0.12 14.16
N MET A 103 9.95 0.47 13.03
CA MET A 103 10.13 1.91 12.78
C MET A 103 9.27 2.79 13.68
N ALA A 104 7.98 2.43 13.87
CA ALA A 104 7.04 3.19 14.68
C ALA A 104 6.03 2.25 15.39
N PRO A 105 6.40 1.66 16.54
CA PRO A 105 5.63 0.60 17.20
C PRO A 105 4.18 0.92 17.54
N LYS A 106 3.89 2.19 17.82
CA LYS A 106 2.55 2.67 18.23
C LYS A 106 1.72 3.23 17.07
N LYS A 107 2.30 3.38 15.87
CA LYS A 107 1.58 3.94 14.72
C LYS A 107 0.80 2.87 13.99
N ARG A 108 -0.46 3.17 13.71
CA ARG A 108 -1.29 2.36 12.82
C ARG A 108 -0.86 2.59 11.37
N PHE A 109 -0.86 1.53 10.60
CA PHE A 109 -0.76 1.53 9.15
C PHE A 109 -1.97 0.79 8.58
N TYR A 110 -2.26 1.01 7.31
CA TYR A 110 -3.38 0.40 6.60
C TYR A 110 -2.89 -0.43 5.42
N ILE A 111 -3.77 -1.27 4.88
CA ILE A 111 -3.53 -2.06 3.69
C ILE A 111 -4.64 -1.81 2.69
N ALA A 112 -4.27 -1.49 1.45
CA ALA A 112 -5.18 -1.27 0.35
C ALA A 112 -4.92 -2.27 -0.78
N SER A 113 -5.98 -2.80 -1.39
CA SER A 113 -5.86 -3.67 -2.55
C SER A 113 -7.05 -3.58 -3.50
N ILE A 114 -6.89 -4.03 -4.74
CA ILE A 114 -8.04 -4.16 -5.65
C ILE A 114 -8.86 -5.39 -5.25
N LEU A 115 -8.20 -6.54 -5.09
CA LEU A 115 -8.83 -7.82 -4.75
C LEU A 115 -8.19 -8.39 -3.49
N ASP A 116 -9.00 -8.67 -2.47
CA ASP A 116 -8.55 -9.27 -1.21
C ASP A 116 -9.30 -10.57 -0.91
N CYS A 117 -8.72 -11.70 -1.28
CA CYS A 117 -9.32 -13.01 -1.12
C CYS A 117 -9.19 -13.58 0.31
N ASN A 118 -8.57 -12.87 1.27
CA ASN A 118 -8.30 -13.38 2.62
C ASN A 118 -8.49 -12.33 3.73
N GLU A 119 -9.29 -11.29 3.47
CA GLU A 119 -9.69 -10.26 4.43
C GLU A 119 -8.50 -9.64 5.20
N LYS A 120 -7.40 -9.35 4.49
CA LYS A 120 -6.22 -8.70 5.08
C LYS A 120 -6.20 -7.19 4.86
N ALA A 121 -6.94 -6.68 3.88
CA ALA A 121 -6.98 -5.28 3.51
C ALA A 121 -7.96 -4.51 4.40
N ASP A 122 -7.53 -3.33 4.87
CA ASP A 122 -8.42 -2.33 5.45
C ASP A 122 -9.32 -1.73 4.36
N PHE A 123 -8.78 -1.60 3.13
CA PHE A 123 -9.44 -1.01 1.97
C PHE A 123 -9.36 -1.97 0.77
N ALA A 124 -10.51 -2.40 0.26
CA ALA A 124 -10.59 -3.29 -0.90
C ALA A 124 -11.75 -2.92 -1.80
N VAL A 125 -11.59 -3.13 -3.11
CA VAL A 125 -12.68 -3.00 -4.08
C VAL A 125 -13.49 -4.29 -4.15
N TYR A 126 -12.81 -5.43 -4.15
CA TYR A 126 -13.39 -6.77 -4.16
C TYR A 126 -12.86 -7.57 -2.97
N LYS A 127 -13.74 -8.34 -2.33
CA LYS A 127 -13.45 -9.27 -1.24
C LYS A 127 -13.98 -10.65 -1.62
#